data_AF-U4KUI2-F1
#
_entry.id   AF-U4KUI2-F1
#
_cell.length_a   1.000
_cell.length_b   1.000
_cell.length_c   1.000
_cell.angle_alpha   90.00
_cell.angle_beta   90.00
_cell.angle_gamma   90.00
#
_symmetry.space_group_name_H-M   'P 1'
#
loop_
_entity.id
_entity.type
_entity.pdbx_description
1 polymer ?
#
loop_
_entity_poly.entity_id
_entity_poly.type
_entity_poly.pdbx_seq_one_letter_code
_entity_poly.pdbx_strand_id
1 'polypeptide(L)'
;MAYRSLISLLLLLVLSEFTSGIRLERRDDSPTDVCARWSHQTAVVNGKIFIYGGQAKQQAGQKANTWNNNFLTLDLTGDWDVGSPKLKGLPIPSGPPPVANGYLWHNYDKLFLYGGLFSDAPVTLPPAFELWQYDIKGGKWSTSDYSVSDDSGSKEIQRAAEGAGVSVPGRSLGFYFSGHLDGYTTEGWSQSIARVYLKSLLEFDMDKKQFRNITKNGLEKFSVPERADGILVFVPWGNEGILLAIGGGNNETFSQMNIIDVYDVATKQWTKQSTDGPTPQYRVNPCAVVASAPDGSSHNIYFFGGQNLVPYLSQKQYDDMYILTIPAFKWILVDQSNQPVPPARAGHTCDLVGSQLIVIGGYTGPDLSCDAPGFYVFDASSLKWKTTYSSSMGGFPLDNGKNKNTYRVPQAVVDVVGGNPGGGAEVTKPLRVADPNSPIITADSNDYKYTTYVLGPTIAVSTAPDGTVTTSTIIPSADGPGPNIGAIVGGVVGGIFFIVGLVFAGAWVLYKRKIKELRAAAARVGTPAYSTKERGSMGTELPGGFTRESNGSSTDLNELHGEPTFWGVLLSPRRSLRVVNS
;
A
#
# COMPACT_ATOMS: atom_id res chain seq x y z
N MET A 1 -34.80 42.35 -52.59
CA MET A 1 -34.82 41.04 -51.91
C MET A 1 -33.43 40.42 -51.67
N ALA A 2 -32.38 40.75 -52.43
CA ALA A 2 -31.06 40.08 -52.30
C ALA A 2 -30.35 40.20 -50.94
N TYR A 3 -30.47 41.33 -50.23
CA TYR A 3 -29.70 41.58 -48.99
C TYR A 3 -30.05 40.69 -47.79
N ARG A 4 -31.27 40.12 -47.73
CA ARG A 4 -31.64 39.20 -46.62
C ARG A 4 -31.04 37.80 -46.77
N SER A 5 -30.68 37.39 -47.98
CA SER A 5 -30.15 36.04 -48.23
C SER A 5 -28.66 35.92 -47.82
N LEU A 6 -27.86 36.96 -48.09
CA LEU A 6 -26.44 37.00 -47.72
C LEU A 6 -26.20 36.98 -46.21
N ILE A 7 -27.04 37.65 -45.41
CA ILE A 7 -26.90 37.68 -43.95
C ILE A 7 -27.23 36.30 -43.35
N SER A 8 -28.26 35.60 -43.85
CA SER A 8 -28.54 34.22 -43.43
C SER A 8 -27.43 33.25 -43.82
N LEU A 9 -26.79 33.43 -44.98
CA LEU A 9 -25.69 32.57 -45.42
C LEU A 9 -24.41 32.79 -44.58
N LEU A 10 -24.08 34.05 -44.22
CA LEU A 10 -22.97 34.32 -43.31
C LEU A 10 -23.24 33.81 -41.89
N LEU A 11 -24.47 33.94 -41.36
CA LEU A 11 -24.79 33.38 -40.04
C LEU A 11 -24.70 31.84 -40.03
N LEU A 12 -25.08 31.16 -41.11
CA LEU A 12 -24.92 29.70 -41.23
C LEU A 12 -23.46 29.25 -41.32
N LEU A 13 -22.59 30.03 -41.98
CA LEU A 13 -21.15 29.75 -42.02
C LEU A 13 -20.48 30.01 -40.65
N VAL A 14 -20.78 31.12 -39.98
CA VAL A 14 -20.23 31.44 -38.65
C VAL A 14 -20.74 30.47 -37.57
N LEU A 15 -21.94 29.91 -37.71
CA LEU A 15 -22.44 28.83 -36.85
C LEU A 15 -21.81 27.46 -37.14
N SER A 16 -21.20 27.26 -38.31
CA SER A 16 -20.52 25.99 -38.66
C SER A 16 -19.09 25.90 -38.10
N GLU A 17 -18.42 27.02 -37.87
CA GLU A 17 -17.03 27.05 -37.35
C GLU A 17 -16.95 27.01 -35.80
N PHE A 18 -18.08 27.15 -35.10
CA PHE A 18 -18.15 27.07 -33.63
C PHE A 18 -18.78 25.76 -33.10
N THR A 19 -18.83 24.71 -33.91
CA THR A 19 -19.07 23.32 -33.45
C THR A 19 -17.80 22.48 -33.41
N SER A 20 -16.69 23.09 -32.98
CA SER A 20 -15.56 22.37 -32.36
C SER A 20 -16.00 21.80 -31.00
N GLY A 21 -16.97 20.87 -31.04
CA GLY A 21 -17.44 20.16 -29.86
C GLY A 21 -16.27 19.42 -29.23
N ILE A 22 -16.17 19.47 -27.90
CA ILE A 22 -15.12 18.78 -27.15
C ILE A 22 -15.27 17.28 -27.41
N ARG A 23 -14.47 16.75 -28.35
CA ARG A 23 -14.42 15.34 -28.67
C ARG A 23 -13.68 14.64 -27.54
N LEU A 24 -14.43 14.10 -26.59
CA LEU A 24 -13.90 13.25 -25.54
C LEU A 24 -13.43 11.94 -26.16
N GLU A 25 -12.13 11.85 -26.45
CA GLU A 25 -11.52 10.63 -26.97
C GLU A 25 -11.17 9.68 -25.81
N ARG A 26 -11.28 8.37 -26.07
CA ARG A 26 -10.82 7.35 -25.12
C ARG A 26 -9.30 7.47 -25.01
N ARG A 27 -8.80 7.42 -23.78
CA ARG A 27 -7.37 7.47 -23.48
C ARG A 27 -6.71 6.13 -23.83
N ASP A 28 -5.47 6.20 -24.30
CA ASP A 28 -4.68 5.02 -24.64
C ASP A 28 -4.51 4.10 -23.42
N ASP A 29 -4.55 2.80 -23.69
CA ASP A 29 -4.22 1.77 -22.69
C ASP A 29 -2.69 1.65 -22.56
N SER A 30 -2.22 1.31 -21.36
CA SER A 30 -0.79 1.25 -21.04
C SER A 30 -0.09 0.10 -21.79
N PRO A 31 1.12 0.29 -22.33
CA PRO A 31 1.82 -0.72 -23.11
C PRO A 31 2.19 -1.97 -22.29
N THR A 32 1.89 -3.13 -22.85
CA THR A 32 2.19 -4.45 -22.29
C THR A 32 3.48 -5.04 -22.87
N ASP A 33 3.76 -4.72 -24.13
CA ASP A 33 4.85 -5.15 -25.00
C ASP A 33 6.11 -4.28 -24.87
N VAL A 34 6.59 -4.10 -23.63
CA VAL A 34 7.82 -3.35 -23.35
C VAL A 34 9.06 -4.25 -23.44
N CYS A 35 10.15 -3.71 -23.98
CA CYS A 35 11.46 -4.37 -24.05
C CYS A 35 12.04 -4.67 -22.65
N ALA A 36 11.83 -3.80 -21.67
CA ALA A 36 12.20 -4.05 -20.27
C ALA A 36 11.39 -3.15 -19.33
N ARG A 37 11.22 -3.53 -18.05
CA ARG A 37 10.54 -2.75 -17.01
C ARG A 37 11.25 -2.91 -15.66
N TRP A 38 11.44 -1.84 -14.89
CA TRP A 38 12.03 -1.89 -13.54
C TRP A 38 11.54 -0.73 -12.67
N SER A 39 11.81 -0.78 -11.37
CA SER A 39 11.49 0.29 -10.39
C SER A 39 10.01 0.69 -10.31
N HIS A 40 9.13 -0.23 -10.70
CA HIS A 40 7.68 -0.09 -10.66
C HIS A 40 7.13 -0.58 -9.31
N GLN A 41 5.91 -0.21 -8.99
CA GLN A 41 5.23 -0.62 -7.76
C GLN A 41 4.18 -1.70 -8.06
N THR A 42 4.03 -2.70 -7.19
CA THR A 42 2.98 -3.72 -7.28
C THR A 42 2.05 -3.75 -6.06
N ALA A 43 0.83 -4.26 -6.28
CA ALA A 43 -0.15 -4.55 -5.25
C ALA A 43 -1.02 -5.76 -5.64
N VAL A 44 -1.12 -6.77 -4.76
CA VAL A 44 -1.95 -7.96 -4.99
C VAL A 44 -3.34 -7.75 -4.41
N VAL A 45 -4.35 -7.62 -5.27
CA VAL A 45 -5.74 -7.38 -4.86
C VAL A 45 -6.73 -8.15 -5.74
N ASN A 46 -7.70 -8.83 -5.12
CA ASN A 46 -8.86 -9.44 -5.78
C ASN A 46 -8.53 -10.30 -7.03
N GLY A 47 -7.54 -11.19 -6.92
CA GLY A 47 -7.14 -12.07 -8.03
C GLY A 47 -6.31 -11.40 -9.11
N LYS A 48 -5.71 -10.22 -8.84
CA LYS A 48 -4.86 -9.49 -9.78
C LYS A 48 -3.63 -8.91 -9.08
N ILE A 49 -2.53 -8.77 -9.84
CA ILE A 49 -1.44 -7.85 -9.47
C ILE A 49 -1.66 -6.57 -10.24
N PHE A 50 -1.84 -5.45 -9.55
CA PHE A 50 -1.78 -4.12 -10.15
C PHE A 50 -0.31 -3.71 -10.22
N ILE A 51 0.13 -3.23 -11.39
CA ILE A 51 1.47 -2.71 -11.62
C ILE A 51 1.32 -1.23 -11.99
N TYR A 52 2.02 -0.35 -11.28
CA TYR A 52 2.06 1.09 -11.56
C TYR A 52 3.48 1.55 -11.90
N GLY A 53 3.59 2.46 -12.86
CA GLY A 53 4.74 3.34 -13.09
C GLY A 53 6.10 2.65 -13.23
N GLY A 54 7.08 3.22 -12.56
CA GLY A 54 8.49 2.83 -12.71
C GLY A 54 9.10 3.32 -14.01
N GLN A 55 10.03 2.53 -14.52
CA GLN A 55 10.72 2.75 -15.78
C GLN A 55 10.44 1.61 -16.76
N ALA A 56 10.36 1.94 -18.05
CA ALA A 56 10.24 0.97 -19.12
C ALA A 56 11.04 1.40 -20.36
N LYS A 57 11.65 0.44 -21.07
CA LYS A 57 12.20 0.63 -22.41
C LYS A 57 11.21 0.07 -23.43
N GLN A 58 10.96 0.80 -24.50
CA GLN A 58 10.21 0.29 -25.66
C GLN A 58 11.11 -0.49 -26.61
N GLN A 59 12.41 -0.17 -26.64
CA GLN A 59 13.39 -0.79 -27.53
C GLN A 59 14.76 -0.95 -26.86
N ALA A 60 15.55 -1.91 -27.36
CA ALA A 60 16.93 -2.12 -26.94
C ALA A 60 17.75 -0.83 -27.02
N GLY A 61 18.59 -0.58 -26.01
CA GLY A 61 19.48 0.58 -25.97
C GLY A 61 18.83 1.94 -25.66
N GLN A 62 17.51 2.02 -25.41
CA GLN A 62 16.87 3.26 -24.95
C GLN A 62 17.45 3.70 -23.58
N LYS A 63 17.97 4.94 -23.51
CA LYS A 63 18.59 5.52 -22.29
C LYS A 63 17.83 6.68 -21.64
N ALA A 64 16.77 7.18 -22.28
CA ALA A 64 15.97 8.33 -21.81
C ALA A 64 14.48 8.11 -22.10
N ASN A 65 13.61 8.92 -21.49
CA ASN A 65 12.14 8.82 -21.58
C ASN A 65 11.63 7.45 -21.12
N THR A 66 12.24 6.89 -20.06
CA THR A 66 11.89 5.57 -19.51
C THR A 66 10.85 5.67 -18.39
N TRP A 67 10.86 6.76 -17.61
CA TRP A 67 9.86 7.03 -16.58
C TRP A 67 8.46 7.14 -17.18
N ASN A 68 7.51 6.51 -16.52
CA ASN A 68 6.13 6.45 -16.97
C ASN A 68 5.18 6.32 -15.77
N ASN A 69 3.89 6.53 -16.00
CA ASN A 69 2.82 6.21 -15.06
C ASN A 69 1.99 5.01 -15.57
N ASN A 70 2.57 4.13 -16.39
CA ASN A 70 1.85 3.00 -16.98
C ASN A 70 1.13 2.19 -15.91
N PHE A 71 -0.12 1.83 -16.16
CA PHE A 71 -0.96 1.15 -15.21
C PHE A 71 -1.51 -0.14 -15.83
N LEU A 72 -1.17 -1.27 -15.23
CA LEU A 72 -1.38 -2.60 -15.79
C LEU A 72 -1.97 -3.53 -14.74
N THR A 73 -2.59 -4.62 -15.20
CA THR A 73 -2.99 -5.74 -14.35
C THR A 73 -2.49 -7.06 -14.88
N LEU A 74 -1.92 -7.90 -14.02
CA LEU A 74 -1.70 -9.32 -14.28
C LEU A 74 -2.87 -10.10 -13.69
N ASP A 75 -3.54 -10.94 -14.49
CA ASP A 75 -4.60 -11.81 -13.99
C ASP A 75 -4.04 -13.06 -13.30
N LEU A 76 -4.53 -13.34 -12.10
CA LEU A 76 -4.15 -14.49 -11.27
C LEU A 76 -5.27 -15.53 -11.14
N THR A 77 -6.46 -15.25 -11.71
CA THR A 77 -7.64 -16.12 -11.60
C THR A 77 -7.60 -17.35 -12.52
N GLY A 78 -6.72 -17.35 -13.53
CA GLY A 78 -6.50 -18.50 -14.41
C GLY A 78 -5.07 -18.60 -14.91
N ASP A 79 -4.64 -19.82 -15.21
CA ASP A 79 -3.28 -20.22 -15.59
C ASP A 79 -2.69 -19.41 -16.77
N TRP A 80 -1.36 -19.22 -16.78
CA TRP A 80 -0.63 -18.56 -17.87
C TRP A 80 0.83 -19.02 -17.95
N ASP A 81 1.39 -19.02 -19.17
CA ASP A 81 2.81 -19.29 -19.40
C ASP A 81 3.66 -18.04 -19.12
N VAL A 82 4.87 -18.23 -18.59
CA VAL A 82 5.84 -17.16 -18.30
C VAL A 82 6.19 -16.33 -19.55
N GLY A 83 6.21 -16.96 -20.73
CA GLY A 83 6.43 -16.26 -22.01
C GLY A 83 5.22 -15.46 -22.52
N SER A 84 4.03 -15.69 -21.97
CA SER A 84 2.79 -15.01 -22.35
C SER A 84 1.88 -14.79 -21.12
N PRO A 85 2.32 -13.96 -20.16
CA PRO A 85 1.54 -13.67 -18.96
C PRO A 85 0.22 -13.00 -19.32
N LYS A 86 -0.82 -13.20 -18.49
CA LYS A 86 -2.14 -12.53 -18.64
C LYS A 86 -2.09 -11.05 -18.23
N LEU A 87 -1.16 -10.31 -18.84
CA LEU A 87 -0.94 -8.89 -18.62
C LEU A 87 -1.91 -8.06 -19.48
N LYS A 88 -2.56 -7.08 -18.86
CA LYS A 88 -3.49 -6.16 -19.52
C LYS A 88 -3.11 -4.71 -19.23
N GLY A 89 -2.97 -3.92 -20.28
CA GLY A 89 -2.97 -2.46 -20.20
C GLY A 89 -4.30 -1.94 -19.69
N LEU A 90 -4.27 -1.15 -18.62
CA LEU A 90 -5.37 -0.28 -18.24
C LEU A 90 -5.13 1.11 -18.85
N PRO A 91 -6.16 1.95 -19.02
CA PRO A 91 -6.00 3.32 -19.49
C PRO A 91 -4.89 4.01 -18.68
N ILE A 92 -3.90 4.58 -19.38
CA ILE A 92 -2.80 5.32 -18.77
C ILE A 92 -3.41 6.33 -17.77
N PRO A 93 -2.91 6.54 -16.54
CA PRO A 93 -3.51 7.47 -15.57
C PRO A 93 -3.43 8.94 -16.00
N SER A 94 -4.35 9.78 -15.51
CA SER A 94 -4.32 11.25 -15.68
C SER A 94 -4.37 11.85 -14.29
N GLY A 95 -3.37 12.67 -13.95
CA GLY A 95 -3.11 13.09 -12.58
C GLY A 95 -1.91 12.36 -11.96
N PRO A 96 -2.01 11.05 -11.63
CA PRO A 96 -0.92 10.31 -11.01
C PRO A 96 0.40 10.44 -11.79
N PRO A 97 1.50 10.84 -11.13
CA PRO A 97 2.73 11.24 -11.82
C PRO A 97 3.56 10.03 -12.29
N PRO A 98 4.40 10.20 -13.34
CA PRO A 98 5.34 9.18 -13.78
C PRO A 98 6.52 9.08 -12.80
N VAL A 99 6.42 8.17 -11.83
CA VAL A 99 7.39 7.99 -10.74
C VAL A 99 7.91 6.57 -10.62
N ALA A 100 9.17 6.44 -10.21
CA ALA A 100 9.85 5.19 -9.93
C ALA A 100 10.17 5.05 -8.43
N ASN A 101 10.44 3.84 -7.93
CA ASN A 101 10.84 3.54 -6.54
C ASN A 101 9.94 4.19 -5.46
N GLY A 102 8.63 4.29 -5.71
CA GLY A 102 7.62 4.63 -4.70
C GLY A 102 7.03 3.36 -4.07
N TYR A 103 5.84 3.46 -3.48
CA TYR A 103 5.07 2.30 -3.03
C TYR A 103 3.59 2.39 -3.39
N LEU A 104 2.95 1.23 -3.57
CA LEU A 104 1.53 1.10 -3.90
C LEU A 104 0.84 0.32 -2.78
N TRP A 105 0.48 1.02 -1.70
CA TRP A 105 -0.34 0.42 -0.66
C TRP A 105 -1.72 0.05 -1.20
N HIS A 106 -2.37 -0.90 -0.57
CA HIS A 106 -3.71 -1.31 -0.94
C HIS A 106 -4.51 -1.87 0.24
N ASN A 107 -5.82 -1.68 0.18
CA ASN A 107 -6.81 -2.50 0.89
C ASN A 107 -7.62 -3.31 -0.15
N TYR A 108 -8.82 -3.79 0.18
CA TYR A 108 -9.64 -4.59 -0.75
C TYR A 108 -10.27 -3.78 -1.90
N ASP A 109 -10.54 -2.49 -1.69
CA ASP A 109 -11.31 -1.64 -2.61
C ASP A 109 -10.42 -0.63 -3.35
N LYS A 110 -9.23 -0.32 -2.80
CA LYS A 110 -8.41 0.79 -3.26
C LYS A 110 -6.92 0.50 -3.25
N LEU A 111 -6.23 1.17 -4.17
CA LEU A 111 -4.79 1.34 -4.18
C LEU A 111 -4.45 2.77 -3.77
N PHE A 112 -3.30 2.98 -3.14
CA PHE A 112 -2.77 4.29 -2.73
C PHE A 112 -1.31 4.40 -3.16
N LEU A 113 -1.03 5.33 -4.07
CA LEU A 113 0.33 5.61 -4.54
C LEU A 113 1.00 6.59 -3.57
N TYR A 114 2.13 6.18 -3.01
CA TYR A 114 2.97 7.00 -2.14
C TYR A 114 4.39 7.11 -2.68
N GLY A 115 4.97 8.31 -2.51
CA GLY A 115 6.40 8.52 -2.75
C GLY A 115 6.83 8.46 -4.21
N GLY A 116 8.09 8.05 -4.41
CA GLY A 116 8.74 7.85 -5.69
C GLY A 116 9.47 9.08 -6.24
N LEU A 117 10.48 8.82 -7.07
CA LEU A 117 11.29 9.84 -7.74
C LEU A 117 10.83 10.09 -9.18
N PHE A 118 10.95 11.34 -9.59
CA PHE A 118 10.72 11.80 -10.96
C PHE A 118 11.93 11.54 -11.86
N SER A 119 11.70 11.64 -13.16
CA SER A 119 12.70 11.39 -14.21
C SER A 119 13.92 12.29 -14.07
N ASP A 120 15.12 11.71 -14.22
CA ASP A 120 16.38 12.45 -14.40
C ASP A 120 16.82 12.55 -15.87
N ALA A 121 16.28 11.71 -16.76
CA ALA A 121 16.56 11.72 -18.20
C ALA A 121 15.29 11.53 -19.06
N PRO A 122 14.60 12.63 -19.47
CA PRO A 122 14.89 14.04 -19.18
C PRO A 122 14.53 14.43 -17.73
N VAL A 123 15.18 15.46 -17.21
CA VAL A 123 14.88 15.99 -15.86
C VAL A 123 13.44 16.48 -15.79
N THR A 124 12.68 15.96 -14.83
CA THR A 124 11.33 16.41 -14.47
C THR A 124 11.34 16.82 -13.01
N LEU A 125 10.90 18.04 -12.70
CA LEU A 125 10.87 18.54 -11.32
C LEU A 125 9.63 17.99 -10.57
N PRO A 126 9.78 17.55 -9.30
CA PRO A 126 8.66 17.10 -8.48
C PRO A 126 7.75 18.28 -8.10
N PRO A 127 6.42 18.14 -8.20
CA PRO A 127 5.46 19.06 -7.60
C PRO A 127 5.27 18.73 -6.11
N ALA A 128 4.46 19.54 -5.42
CA ALA A 128 3.94 19.27 -4.08
C ALA A 128 3.46 17.80 -3.91
N PHE A 129 3.60 17.26 -2.70
CA PHE A 129 3.13 15.91 -2.41
C PHE A 129 1.60 15.84 -2.43
N GLU A 130 1.08 14.86 -3.19
CA GLU A 130 -0.34 14.51 -3.23
C GLU A 130 -0.47 13.00 -2.99
N LEU A 131 -1.45 12.60 -2.19
CA LEU A 131 -1.84 11.20 -2.04
C LEU A 131 -2.81 10.84 -3.18
N TRP A 132 -2.37 9.97 -4.09
CA TRP A 132 -3.22 9.46 -5.18
C TRP A 132 -3.86 8.13 -4.78
N GLN A 133 -5.18 8.01 -4.97
CA GLN A 133 -5.93 6.77 -4.77
C GLN A 133 -6.50 6.25 -6.10
N TYR A 134 -6.61 4.93 -6.24
CA TYR A 134 -7.36 4.26 -7.29
C TYR A 134 -8.56 3.53 -6.68
N ASP A 135 -9.77 3.82 -7.14
CA ASP A 135 -10.95 3.00 -6.87
C ASP A 135 -10.95 1.80 -7.82
N ILE A 136 -10.75 0.60 -7.28
CA ILE A 136 -10.64 -0.64 -8.05
C ILE A 136 -11.98 -0.99 -8.72
N LYS A 137 -13.10 -0.73 -8.05
CA LYS A 137 -14.44 -1.04 -8.55
C LYS A 137 -14.94 0.02 -9.54
N GLY A 138 -14.69 1.30 -9.24
CA GLY A 138 -14.99 2.43 -10.11
C GLY A 138 -14.03 2.58 -11.29
N GLY A 139 -12.89 1.89 -11.26
CA GLY A 139 -11.89 1.89 -12.32
C GLY A 139 -11.14 3.22 -12.50
N LYS A 140 -11.10 4.07 -11.46
CA LYS A 140 -10.73 5.49 -11.59
C LYS A 140 -9.71 5.96 -10.55
N TRP A 141 -8.73 6.75 -11.01
CA TRP A 141 -7.81 7.50 -10.17
C TRP A 141 -8.40 8.84 -9.70
N SER A 142 -8.08 9.24 -8.47
CA SER A 142 -8.30 10.59 -7.94
C SER A 142 -7.21 10.96 -6.93
N THR A 143 -7.05 12.24 -6.64
CA THR A 143 -6.40 12.66 -5.39
C THR A 143 -7.23 12.20 -4.19
N SER A 144 -6.60 12.15 -3.03
CA SER A 144 -7.22 11.88 -1.74
C SER A 144 -6.74 12.90 -0.73
N ASP A 145 -7.69 13.53 -0.05
CA ASP A 145 -7.39 14.18 1.23
C ASP A 145 -6.80 13.15 2.20
N TYR A 146 -5.93 13.61 3.08
CA TYR A 146 -5.37 12.82 4.18
C TYR A 146 -5.23 13.69 5.43
N SER A 147 -5.11 13.04 6.58
CA SER A 147 -4.75 13.69 7.85
C SER A 147 -3.43 13.13 8.38
N VAL A 148 -2.85 13.84 9.34
CA VAL A 148 -1.68 13.37 10.09
C VAL A 148 -2.05 13.32 11.56
N SER A 149 -1.83 12.18 12.21
CA SER A 149 -2.27 11.92 13.58
C SER A 149 -1.69 12.91 14.59
N ASP A 150 -2.40 13.15 15.69
CA ASP A 150 -2.00 14.10 16.72
C ASP A 150 -0.71 13.68 17.43
N ASP A 151 -0.52 12.38 17.65
CA ASP A 151 0.68 11.74 18.22
C ASP A 151 1.84 11.55 17.21
N SER A 152 1.68 11.97 15.96
CA SER A 152 2.69 11.81 14.91
C SER A 152 3.97 12.62 15.19
N GLY A 153 5.13 11.99 15.06
CA GLY A 153 6.44 12.62 15.27
C GLY A 153 6.82 13.71 14.25
N SER A 154 6.07 13.82 13.14
CA SER A 154 6.09 14.92 12.17
C SER A 154 4.66 15.25 11.77
N LYS A 155 4.38 16.53 11.46
CA LYS A 155 3.10 16.97 10.87
C LYS A 155 3.14 17.08 9.35
N GLU A 156 4.33 17.03 8.77
CA GLU A 156 4.55 17.04 7.32
C GLU A 156 4.79 15.61 6.81
N ILE A 157 4.13 15.27 5.68
CA ILE A 157 4.33 14.02 4.94
C ILE A 157 5.09 14.38 3.67
N GLN A 158 6.34 13.94 3.59
CA GLN A 158 7.22 14.19 2.45
C GLN A 158 7.18 13.01 1.48
N ARG A 159 7.41 13.29 0.19
CA ARG A 159 7.50 12.28 -0.87
C ARG A 159 8.87 11.62 -0.81
N ALA A 160 9.00 10.51 -0.08
CA ALA A 160 10.21 9.70 -0.08
C ALA A 160 10.29 8.81 -1.33
N ALA A 161 11.51 8.47 -1.77
CA ALA A 161 11.74 7.44 -2.77
C ALA A 161 12.76 6.41 -2.26
N GLU A 162 12.78 5.22 -2.86
CA GLU A 162 13.71 4.13 -2.52
C GLU A 162 13.61 3.65 -1.06
N GLY A 163 12.55 4.03 -0.34
CA GLY A 163 12.20 3.41 0.94
C GLY A 163 11.39 2.13 0.74
N ALA A 164 11.26 1.38 1.82
CA ALA A 164 10.68 0.04 1.80
C ALA A 164 9.27 0.06 2.40
N GLY A 165 8.26 -0.23 1.58
CA GLY A 165 6.86 -0.27 1.98
C GLY A 165 6.32 -1.69 2.19
N VAL A 166 5.26 -1.81 3.00
CA VAL A 166 4.45 -3.03 3.12
C VAL A 166 2.98 -2.67 3.37
N SER A 167 2.06 -3.35 2.69
CA SER A 167 0.63 -3.44 3.08
C SER A 167 0.45 -4.63 4.01
N VAL A 168 -0.20 -4.45 5.17
CA VAL A 168 -0.39 -5.53 6.15
C VAL A 168 -1.56 -6.43 5.71
N PRO A 169 -1.35 -7.75 5.50
CA PRO A 169 -2.41 -8.63 4.99
C PRO A 169 -3.68 -8.62 5.84
N GLY A 170 -4.82 -8.36 5.20
CA GLY A 170 -6.13 -8.29 5.87
C GLY A 170 -6.36 -7.05 6.75
N ARG A 171 -5.42 -6.10 6.81
CA ARG A 171 -5.60 -4.84 7.54
C ARG A 171 -5.50 -3.68 6.55
N SER A 172 -6.37 -2.67 6.70
CA SER A 172 -6.24 -1.39 5.99
C SER A 172 -5.11 -0.53 6.58
N LEU A 173 -3.93 -1.14 6.75
CA LEU A 173 -2.76 -0.59 7.41
C LEU A 173 -1.54 -0.81 6.54
N GLY A 174 -0.80 0.25 6.26
CA GLY A 174 0.46 0.20 5.55
C GLY A 174 1.60 0.78 6.38
N PHE A 175 2.82 0.33 6.13
CA PHE A 175 4.04 0.97 6.63
C PHE A 175 4.96 1.33 5.47
N TYR A 176 5.77 2.39 5.65
CA TYR A 176 6.88 2.74 4.77
C TYR A 176 8.06 3.17 5.62
N PHE A 177 9.17 2.46 5.48
CA PHE A 177 10.38 2.67 6.24
C PHE A 177 11.49 3.23 5.35
N SER A 178 12.28 4.16 5.91
CA SER A 178 13.53 4.61 5.27
C SER A 178 13.28 5.31 3.91
N GLY A 179 14.28 5.30 3.03
CA GLY A 179 14.29 5.95 1.72
C GLY A 179 15.19 7.17 1.68
N HIS A 180 14.99 8.04 0.70
CA HIS A 180 15.69 9.32 0.61
C HIS A 180 14.79 10.47 0.14
N LEU A 181 15.29 11.69 0.34
CA LEU A 181 14.77 12.93 -0.22
C LEU A 181 15.87 13.65 -1.00
N ASP A 182 15.57 14.08 -2.23
CA ASP A 182 16.41 14.97 -3.03
C ASP A 182 15.60 15.80 -4.05
N GLY A 183 16.30 16.49 -4.97
CA GLY A 183 15.69 17.32 -6.00
C GLY A 183 14.80 16.61 -7.02
N TYR A 184 14.72 15.27 -7.00
CA TYR A 184 13.82 14.46 -7.83
C TYR A 184 12.63 13.92 -7.03
N THR A 185 12.57 14.17 -5.72
CA THR A 185 11.46 13.73 -4.85
C THR A 185 10.70 14.91 -4.24
N THR A 186 11.41 15.98 -3.88
CA THR A 186 10.88 17.08 -3.06
C THR A 186 10.79 18.38 -3.85
N GLU A 187 9.60 19.00 -3.86
CA GLU A 187 9.36 20.29 -4.53
C GLU A 187 10.31 21.38 -4.01
N GLY A 188 10.84 22.20 -4.93
CA GLY A 188 11.74 23.31 -4.59
C GLY A 188 13.13 22.91 -4.09
N TRP A 189 13.44 21.62 -3.93
CA TRP A 189 14.74 21.15 -3.45
C TRP A 189 15.83 21.37 -4.51
N SER A 190 16.85 22.16 -4.18
CA SER A 190 17.95 22.43 -5.11
C SER A 190 18.76 21.19 -5.44
N GLN A 191 19.02 20.96 -6.73
CA GLN A 191 19.91 19.91 -7.23
C GLN A 191 21.37 20.07 -6.75
N SER A 192 21.74 21.22 -6.17
CA SER A 192 23.03 21.44 -5.50
C SER A 192 23.08 20.93 -4.06
N ILE A 193 21.95 20.58 -3.45
CA ILE A 193 21.85 20.07 -2.07
C ILE A 193 21.85 18.54 -2.12
N ALA A 194 22.80 17.92 -1.43
CA ALA A 194 22.95 16.47 -1.38
C ALA A 194 21.68 15.78 -0.83
N ARG A 195 21.40 14.57 -1.34
CA ARG A 195 20.27 13.75 -0.87
C ARG A 195 20.38 13.43 0.62
N VAL A 196 19.24 13.44 1.31
CA VAL A 196 19.12 13.04 2.72
C VAL A 196 18.52 11.64 2.76
N TYR A 197 19.24 10.68 3.34
CA TYR A 197 18.68 9.36 3.64
C TYR A 197 17.82 9.43 4.90
N LEU A 198 16.69 8.73 4.88
CA LEU A 198 15.72 8.72 5.94
C LEU A 198 15.89 7.48 6.82
N LYS A 199 15.59 7.62 8.12
CA LYS A 199 15.35 6.52 9.08
C LYS A 199 13.92 6.52 9.59
N SER A 200 13.03 7.22 8.90
CA SER A 200 11.64 7.39 9.32
C SER A 200 10.84 6.12 9.13
N LEU A 201 9.95 5.80 10.08
CA LEU A 201 8.88 4.83 9.90
C LEU A 201 7.56 5.58 9.82
N LEU A 202 6.94 5.56 8.64
CA LEU A 202 5.57 6.00 8.43
C LEU A 202 4.62 4.82 8.56
N GLU A 203 3.50 5.06 9.22
CA GLU A 203 2.31 4.21 9.26
C GLU A 203 1.19 4.94 8.52
N PHE A 204 0.36 4.21 7.79
CA PHE A 204 -0.76 4.74 7.03
C PHE A 204 -2.02 3.88 7.24
N ASP A 205 -3.01 4.46 7.92
CA ASP A 205 -4.37 3.91 8.01
C ASP A 205 -5.12 4.28 6.74
N MET A 206 -5.39 3.29 5.89
CA MET A 206 -6.00 3.46 4.57
C MET A 206 -7.50 3.76 4.62
N ASP A 207 -8.19 3.36 5.70
CA ASP A 207 -9.64 3.59 5.83
C ASP A 207 -9.90 5.00 6.37
N LYS A 208 -9.10 5.45 7.36
CA LYS A 208 -9.12 6.83 7.87
C LYS A 208 -8.37 7.82 6.98
N LYS A 209 -7.55 7.33 6.05
CA LYS A 209 -6.60 8.13 5.25
C LYS A 209 -5.70 8.97 6.15
N GLN A 210 -5.14 8.33 7.17
CA GLN A 210 -4.39 9.01 8.22
C GLN A 210 -2.97 8.48 8.28
N PHE A 211 -1.99 9.38 8.16
CA PHE A 211 -0.59 9.08 8.37
C PHE A 211 -0.20 9.26 9.83
N ARG A 212 0.76 8.45 10.29
CA ARG A 212 1.47 8.67 11.55
C ARG A 212 2.95 8.37 11.37
N ASN A 213 3.79 9.34 11.69
CA ASN A 213 5.23 9.13 11.78
C ASN A 213 5.56 8.53 13.15
N ILE A 214 5.89 7.24 13.16
CA ILE A 214 6.18 6.41 14.34
C ILE A 214 7.69 6.10 14.47
N THR A 215 8.53 7.02 14.00
CA THR A 215 10.00 6.88 14.02
C THR A 215 10.58 6.78 15.43
N LYS A 216 9.91 7.33 16.45
CA LYS A 216 10.38 7.32 17.84
C LYS A 216 10.11 5.96 18.51
N ASN A 217 10.87 5.68 19.58
CA ASN A 217 10.91 4.44 20.38
C ASN A 217 11.79 3.32 19.76
N GLY A 218 12.80 2.88 20.50
CA GLY A 218 13.75 1.82 20.10
C GLY A 218 14.97 2.28 19.30
N LEU A 219 14.86 3.32 18.46
CA LEU A 219 16.00 3.87 17.69
C LEU A 219 17.19 4.27 18.58
N GLU A 220 16.93 4.86 19.73
CA GLU A 220 17.93 5.34 20.69
C GLU A 220 18.73 4.19 21.34
N LYS A 221 18.15 2.99 21.43
CA LYS A 221 18.82 1.80 22.01
C LYS A 221 19.62 1.01 20.95
N PHE A 222 19.17 1.02 19.70
CA PHE A 222 19.69 0.10 18.67
C PHE A 222 20.35 0.73 17.45
N SER A 223 20.25 2.04 17.24
CA SER A 223 20.87 2.70 16.08
C SER A 223 20.50 2.02 14.74
N VAL A 224 19.21 1.86 14.49
CA VAL A 224 18.70 1.45 13.17
C VAL A 224 19.10 2.55 12.17
N PRO A 225 19.92 2.25 11.15
CA PRO A 225 20.49 3.27 10.28
C PRO A 225 19.50 3.76 9.23
N GLU A 226 19.64 5.03 8.84
CA GLU A 226 19.05 5.54 7.60
C GLU A 226 19.59 4.80 6.37
N ARG A 227 18.68 4.44 5.47
CA ARG A 227 19.00 3.67 4.26
C ARG A 227 17.97 3.85 3.16
N ALA A 228 18.36 3.55 1.93
CA ALA A 228 17.49 3.39 0.78
C ALA A 228 17.67 1.98 0.19
N ASP A 229 16.81 1.63 -0.76
CA ASP A 229 16.80 0.41 -1.55
C ASP A 229 16.79 -0.90 -0.73
N GLY A 230 16.20 -0.85 0.47
CA GLY A 230 15.98 -2.00 1.34
C GLY A 230 14.61 -2.65 1.13
N ILE A 231 14.30 -3.63 1.98
CA ILE A 231 13.01 -4.33 2.01
C ILE A 231 12.39 -4.22 3.39
N LEU A 232 11.06 -4.17 3.44
CA LEU A 232 10.25 -4.21 4.64
C LEU A 232 9.21 -5.31 4.44
N VAL A 233 9.22 -6.33 5.29
CA VAL A 233 8.20 -7.41 5.25
C VAL A 233 7.46 -7.48 6.57
N PHE A 234 6.15 -7.68 6.50
CA PHE A 234 5.31 -7.96 7.66
C PHE A 234 5.27 -9.46 7.93
N VAL A 235 5.50 -9.85 9.19
CA VAL A 235 5.41 -11.24 9.65
C VAL A 235 4.34 -11.33 10.74
N PRO A 236 3.37 -12.26 10.65
CA PRO A 236 2.33 -12.44 11.64
C PRO A 236 2.85 -13.19 12.90
N TRP A 237 3.77 -12.54 13.63
CA TRP A 237 4.40 -13.03 14.85
C TRP A 237 4.19 -12.05 16.01
N GLY A 238 3.91 -12.55 17.21
CA GLY A 238 3.57 -11.70 18.38
C GLY A 238 2.24 -10.96 18.23
N ASN A 239 1.83 -10.19 19.25
CA ASN A 239 0.44 -9.71 19.39
C ASN A 239 -0.18 -9.02 18.16
N GLU A 240 0.56 -8.11 17.51
CA GLU A 240 0.08 -7.34 16.34
C GLU A 240 0.88 -7.61 15.05
N GLY A 241 1.83 -8.55 15.08
CA GLY A 241 2.80 -8.76 14.03
C GLY A 241 4.09 -7.94 14.23
N ILE A 242 5.09 -8.27 13.44
CA ILE A 242 6.39 -7.57 13.39
C ILE A 242 6.72 -7.14 11.96
N LEU A 243 7.58 -6.13 11.84
CA LEU A 243 8.20 -5.76 10.57
C LEU A 243 9.68 -6.14 10.58
N LEU A 244 10.17 -6.74 9.51
CA LEU A 244 11.61 -6.93 9.29
C LEU A 244 12.10 -5.97 8.21
N ALA A 245 13.08 -5.14 8.55
CA ALA A 245 13.74 -4.25 7.61
C ALA A 245 15.10 -4.85 7.18
N ILE A 246 15.20 -5.29 5.92
CA ILE A 246 16.27 -6.16 5.40
C ILE A 246 17.04 -5.45 4.27
N GLY A 247 18.38 -5.53 4.29
CA GLY A 247 19.23 -4.94 3.25
C GLY A 247 19.11 -3.42 3.13
N GLY A 248 19.48 -2.88 1.96
CA GLY A 248 19.53 -1.44 1.72
C GLY A 248 20.82 -0.78 2.23
N GLY A 249 21.07 0.47 1.84
CA GLY A 249 22.27 1.21 2.24
C GLY A 249 22.15 2.72 2.09
N ASN A 250 23.20 3.43 2.47
CA ASN A 250 23.38 4.86 2.22
C ASN A 250 24.70 5.08 1.44
N ASN A 251 25.12 6.33 1.26
CA ASN A 251 26.35 6.68 0.53
C ASN A 251 27.67 6.27 1.24
N GLU A 252 27.63 5.84 2.50
CA GLU A 252 28.79 5.43 3.28
C GLU A 252 28.86 3.92 3.52
N THR A 253 27.71 3.25 3.73
CA THR A 253 27.66 1.84 4.12
C THR A 253 26.37 1.14 3.70
N PHE A 254 26.42 -0.19 3.69
CA PHE A 254 25.28 -1.07 3.42
C PHE A 254 24.89 -1.85 4.68
N SER A 255 23.60 -2.06 4.86
CA SER A 255 23.04 -2.88 5.93
C SER A 255 23.52 -4.32 5.76
N GLN A 256 24.15 -4.85 6.79
CA GLN A 256 24.67 -6.21 6.78
C GLN A 256 23.53 -7.22 6.96
N MET A 257 23.58 -8.32 6.21
CA MET A 257 22.52 -9.34 6.22
C MET A 257 22.62 -10.30 7.42
N ASN A 258 23.66 -10.17 8.25
CA ASN A 258 23.86 -10.98 9.46
C ASN A 258 23.10 -10.45 10.70
N ILE A 259 22.42 -9.31 10.58
CA ILE A 259 21.62 -8.69 11.64
C ILE A 259 20.42 -7.96 11.03
N ILE A 260 19.23 -8.29 11.49
CA ILE A 260 17.96 -7.76 10.98
C ILE A 260 17.39 -6.76 11.98
N ASP A 261 16.91 -5.63 11.49
CA ASP A 261 16.15 -4.68 12.29
C ASP A 261 14.69 -5.16 12.37
N VAL A 262 14.20 -5.38 13.59
CA VAL A 262 12.87 -5.92 13.89
C VAL A 262 12.05 -4.86 14.60
N TYR A 263 10.93 -4.45 14.01
CA TYR A 263 9.96 -3.56 14.66
C TYR A 263 8.78 -4.37 15.19
N ASP A 264 8.49 -4.27 16.48
CA ASP A 264 7.25 -4.78 17.07
C ASP A 264 6.13 -3.77 16.88
N VAL A 265 5.06 -4.15 16.16
CA VAL A 265 3.90 -3.27 15.92
C VAL A 265 3.13 -3.00 17.22
N ALA A 266 3.10 -3.96 18.15
CA ALA A 266 2.33 -3.85 19.40
C ALA A 266 3.00 -2.91 20.41
N THR A 267 4.28 -3.11 20.70
CA THR A 267 5.03 -2.25 21.63
C THR A 267 5.60 -0.99 20.98
N LYS A 268 5.57 -0.91 19.64
CA LYS A 268 6.14 0.17 18.83
C LYS A 268 7.65 0.35 19.01
N GLN A 269 8.39 -0.74 19.20
CA GLN A 269 9.84 -0.68 19.44
C GLN A 269 10.64 -1.40 18.37
N TRP A 270 11.72 -0.74 17.94
CA TRP A 270 12.82 -1.39 17.22
C TRP A 270 13.68 -2.23 18.17
N THR A 271 14.06 -3.42 17.70
CA THR A 271 15.09 -4.29 18.26
C THR A 271 15.97 -4.80 17.12
N LYS A 272 17.10 -5.45 17.44
CA LYS A 272 17.95 -6.13 16.45
C LYS A 272 17.96 -7.63 16.73
N GLN A 273 18.00 -8.42 15.66
CA GLN A 273 18.07 -9.87 15.73
C GLN A 273 19.16 -10.39 14.80
N SER A 274 20.19 -11.02 15.38
CA SER A 274 21.27 -11.66 14.63
C SER A 274 20.77 -12.86 13.84
N THR A 275 21.40 -13.17 12.70
CA THR A 275 21.09 -14.37 11.91
C THR A 275 22.23 -15.39 11.90
N ASP A 276 21.88 -16.64 11.63
CA ASP A 276 22.83 -17.73 11.36
C ASP A 276 22.66 -18.31 9.94
N GLY A 277 23.54 -19.24 9.54
CA GLY A 277 23.49 -19.90 8.23
C GLY A 277 24.29 -19.16 7.12
N PRO A 278 24.19 -19.61 5.86
CA PRO A 278 24.80 -18.94 4.70
C PRO A 278 24.21 -17.55 4.50
N THR A 279 24.86 -16.53 5.07
CA THR A 279 24.40 -15.15 5.03
C THR A 279 24.56 -14.55 3.61
N PRO A 280 23.51 -13.93 3.03
CA PRO A 280 23.61 -13.25 1.75
C PRO A 280 24.64 -12.10 1.80
N GLN A 281 25.29 -11.80 0.66
CA GLN A 281 26.05 -10.56 0.54
C GLN A 281 25.12 -9.34 0.67
N TYR A 282 25.60 -8.27 1.32
CA TYR A 282 24.88 -7.00 1.43
C TYR A 282 24.53 -6.46 0.03
N ARG A 283 23.34 -5.87 -0.10
CA ARG A 283 22.78 -5.48 -1.40
C ARG A 283 21.62 -4.50 -1.25
N VAL A 284 21.29 -3.89 -2.38
CA VAL A 284 20.20 -2.94 -2.60
C VAL A 284 19.27 -3.45 -3.69
N ASN A 285 18.01 -2.98 -3.68
CA ASN A 285 16.99 -3.28 -4.67
C ASN A 285 16.72 -4.80 -4.94
N PRO A 286 16.76 -5.71 -3.94
CA PRO A 286 16.22 -7.06 -4.09
C PRO A 286 14.68 -7.02 -4.05
N CYS A 287 14.04 -8.19 -4.01
CA CYS A 287 12.65 -8.32 -3.54
C CYS A 287 12.58 -9.28 -2.34
N ALA A 288 11.48 -9.24 -1.57
CA ALA A 288 11.13 -10.37 -0.71
C ALA A 288 9.63 -10.52 -0.46
N VAL A 289 9.21 -11.75 -0.14
CA VAL A 289 7.82 -12.12 0.22
C VAL A 289 7.81 -13.12 1.38
N VAL A 290 6.70 -13.18 2.14
CA VAL A 290 6.57 -14.04 3.32
C VAL A 290 5.56 -15.16 3.09
N ALA A 291 6.00 -16.41 3.20
CA ALA A 291 5.13 -17.58 3.23
C ALA A 291 5.09 -18.18 4.65
N SER A 292 3.90 -18.24 5.26
CA SER A 292 3.71 -18.85 6.58
C SER A 292 3.38 -20.33 6.46
N ALA A 293 3.94 -21.15 7.35
CA ALA A 293 3.54 -22.55 7.51
C ALA A 293 2.01 -22.65 7.72
N PRO A 294 1.34 -23.73 7.26
CA PRO A 294 -0.11 -23.87 7.40
C PRO A 294 -0.66 -23.77 8.84
N ASP A 295 0.15 -24.05 9.85
CA ASP A 295 -0.17 -23.93 11.27
C ASP A 295 0.38 -22.66 11.96
N GLY A 296 1.11 -21.80 11.22
CA GLY A 296 1.78 -20.62 11.77
C GLY A 296 3.07 -20.87 12.55
N SER A 297 3.53 -22.12 12.69
CA SER A 297 4.73 -22.46 13.49
C SER A 297 6.05 -21.88 12.96
N SER A 298 6.11 -21.57 11.66
CA SER A 298 7.24 -20.88 11.04
C SER A 298 6.81 -19.92 9.93
N HIS A 299 7.61 -18.89 9.70
CA HIS A 299 7.42 -17.92 8.61
C HIS A 299 8.70 -17.83 7.80
N ASN A 300 8.57 -17.94 6.48
CA ASN A 300 9.66 -18.11 5.54
C ASN A 300 9.70 -16.93 4.59
N ILE A 301 10.75 -16.11 4.70
CA ILE A 301 10.94 -14.91 3.90
C ILE A 301 11.82 -15.28 2.71
N TYR A 302 11.20 -15.38 1.53
CA TYR A 302 11.87 -15.64 0.26
C TYR A 302 12.46 -14.32 -0.24
N PHE A 303 13.77 -14.27 -0.40
CA PHE A 303 14.57 -13.08 -0.72
C PHE A 303 15.36 -13.34 -2.00
N PHE A 304 15.12 -12.55 -3.04
CA PHE A 304 15.65 -12.81 -4.38
C PHE A 304 16.40 -11.61 -4.97
N GLY A 305 17.52 -11.90 -5.62
CA GLY A 305 18.27 -10.97 -6.45
C GLY A 305 18.72 -9.69 -5.72
N GLY A 306 18.59 -8.55 -6.39
CA GLY A 306 19.15 -7.26 -5.98
C GLY A 306 20.55 -7.06 -6.56
N GLN A 307 21.27 -6.05 -6.07
CA GLN A 307 22.61 -5.72 -6.57
C GLN A 307 23.55 -5.15 -5.50
N ASN A 308 24.85 -5.33 -5.72
CA ASN A 308 25.89 -4.57 -5.04
C ASN A 308 26.32 -3.41 -5.95
N LEU A 309 26.41 -2.20 -5.38
CA LEU A 309 26.83 -0.97 -6.08
C LEU A 309 28.33 -0.66 -5.92
N VAL A 310 29.08 -1.55 -5.25
CA VAL A 310 30.50 -1.39 -4.95
C VAL A 310 31.34 -2.39 -5.76
N PRO A 311 32.39 -1.95 -6.49
CA PRO A 311 32.81 -0.56 -6.64
C PRO A 311 31.90 0.22 -7.60
N TYR A 312 31.88 1.55 -7.43
CA TYR A 312 31.11 2.48 -8.26
C TYR A 312 31.37 2.25 -9.77
N LEU A 313 30.30 2.29 -10.58
CA LEU A 313 30.25 1.92 -12.01
C LEU A 313 30.52 0.44 -12.35
N SER A 314 30.81 -0.42 -11.36
CA SER A 314 30.95 -1.88 -11.54
C SER A 314 29.87 -2.60 -10.73
N GLN A 315 28.61 -2.26 -11.01
CA GLN A 315 27.45 -2.80 -10.28
C GLN A 315 27.27 -4.28 -10.62
N LYS A 316 27.08 -5.12 -9.60
CA LYS A 316 26.82 -6.56 -9.77
C LYS A 316 25.41 -6.87 -9.33
N GLN A 317 24.55 -7.27 -10.26
CA GLN A 317 23.25 -7.86 -9.97
C GLN A 317 23.40 -9.32 -9.48
N TYR A 318 22.40 -9.82 -8.77
CA TYR A 318 22.32 -11.18 -8.27
C TYR A 318 21.06 -11.90 -8.80
N ASP A 319 21.14 -13.22 -8.86
CA ASP A 319 20.12 -14.21 -9.28
C ASP A 319 19.92 -15.30 -8.21
N ASP A 320 20.49 -15.13 -7.02
CA ASP A 320 20.38 -16.05 -5.90
C ASP A 320 19.04 -15.90 -5.15
N MET A 321 18.51 -17.03 -4.69
CA MET A 321 17.30 -17.13 -3.88
C MET A 321 17.68 -17.62 -2.48
N TYR A 322 17.31 -16.84 -1.46
CA TYR A 322 17.49 -17.19 -0.05
C TYR A 322 16.15 -17.29 0.66
N ILE A 323 16.12 -18.06 1.74
CA ILE A 323 15.02 -18.10 2.70
C ILE A 323 15.58 -17.67 4.06
N LEU A 324 14.99 -16.66 4.70
CA LEU A 324 15.15 -16.41 6.13
C LEU A 324 13.96 -17.05 6.85
N THR A 325 14.21 -18.07 7.68
CA THR A 325 13.14 -18.74 8.44
C THR A 325 13.06 -18.22 9.89
N ILE A 326 11.83 -17.91 10.31
CA ILE A 326 11.44 -17.44 11.64
C ILE A 326 10.69 -18.58 12.34
N PRO A 327 10.91 -18.83 13.65
CA PRO A 327 11.66 -17.99 14.59
C PRO A 327 13.17 -18.24 14.68
N ALA A 328 13.74 -19.16 13.90
CA ALA A 328 15.17 -19.48 13.98
C ALA A 328 16.12 -18.33 13.59
N PHE A 329 15.66 -17.35 12.80
CA PHE A 329 16.46 -16.31 12.13
C PHE A 329 17.67 -16.89 11.39
N LYS A 330 17.44 -17.98 10.65
CA LYS A 330 18.48 -18.69 9.92
C LYS A 330 18.28 -18.52 8.42
N TRP A 331 19.32 -18.07 7.74
CA TRP A 331 19.38 -18.03 6.29
C TRP A 331 19.59 -19.43 5.71
N ILE A 332 18.97 -19.67 4.56
CA ILE A 332 19.07 -20.90 3.77
C ILE A 332 19.27 -20.46 2.33
N LEU A 333 20.35 -20.89 1.69
CA LEU A 333 20.55 -20.70 0.25
C LEU A 333 19.77 -21.80 -0.49
N VAL A 334 18.90 -21.41 -1.41
CA VAL A 334 18.15 -22.38 -2.24
C VAL A 334 19.08 -22.95 -3.31
N ASP A 335 19.07 -24.28 -3.47
CA ASP A 335 19.75 -24.93 -4.60
C ASP A 335 18.99 -24.70 -5.92
N GLN A 336 19.54 -23.80 -6.72
CA GLN A 336 19.02 -23.45 -8.05
C GLN A 336 19.71 -24.21 -9.19
N SER A 337 20.53 -25.23 -8.88
CA SER A 337 21.20 -26.05 -9.88
C SER A 337 20.21 -26.74 -10.83
N ASN A 338 20.51 -26.70 -12.12
CA ASN A 338 19.69 -27.29 -13.19
C ASN A 338 18.25 -26.73 -13.28
N GLN A 339 18.05 -25.47 -12.88
CA GLN A 339 16.76 -24.78 -12.98
C GLN A 339 16.77 -23.66 -14.05
N PRO A 340 15.62 -23.27 -14.61
CA PRO A 340 15.49 -22.09 -15.47
C PRO A 340 15.48 -20.80 -14.62
N VAL A 341 16.62 -20.48 -14.01
CA VAL A 341 16.79 -19.29 -13.17
C VAL A 341 16.68 -18.01 -14.02
N PRO A 342 15.94 -16.98 -13.58
CA PRO A 342 15.89 -15.70 -14.28
C PRO A 342 17.28 -15.04 -14.32
N PRO A 343 17.60 -14.23 -15.35
CA PRO A 343 18.77 -13.36 -15.34
C PRO A 343 18.84 -12.52 -14.06
N ALA A 344 20.07 -12.34 -13.54
CA ALA A 344 20.38 -11.54 -12.37
C ALA A 344 19.80 -10.12 -12.49
N ARG A 345 19.14 -9.64 -11.42
CA ARG A 345 18.29 -8.44 -11.52
C ARG A 345 18.14 -7.66 -10.23
N ALA A 346 17.93 -6.35 -10.36
CA ALA A 346 17.59 -5.44 -9.26
C ALA A 346 16.42 -4.51 -9.63
N GLY A 347 15.68 -4.01 -8.65
CA GLY A 347 14.56 -3.09 -8.88
C GLY A 347 13.37 -3.80 -9.56
N HIS A 348 13.21 -5.08 -9.25
CA HIS A 348 12.07 -5.91 -9.62
C HIS A 348 11.11 -5.99 -8.43
N THR A 349 9.86 -6.37 -8.69
CA THR A 349 8.90 -6.68 -7.63
C THR A 349 8.72 -8.18 -7.49
N CYS A 350 8.28 -8.62 -6.31
CA CYS A 350 7.89 -10.00 -6.07
C CYS A 350 6.58 -10.06 -5.29
N ASP A 351 5.68 -10.90 -5.75
CA ASP A 351 4.31 -11.01 -5.26
C ASP A 351 4.00 -12.49 -5.00
N LEU A 352 3.65 -12.84 -3.74
CA LEU A 352 3.34 -14.23 -3.37
C LEU A 352 1.84 -14.49 -3.42
N VAL A 353 1.48 -15.56 -4.12
CA VAL A 353 0.10 -15.96 -4.39
C VAL A 353 -0.01 -17.47 -4.16
N GLY A 354 -0.52 -17.86 -2.98
CA GLY A 354 -0.49 -19.25 -2.53
C GLY A 354 0.95 -19.74 -2.28
N SER A 355 1.42 -20.75 -3.02
CA SER A 355 2.84 -21.17 -3.01
C SER A 355 3.69 -20.50 -4.09
N GLN A 356 3.10 -19.72 -5.00
CA GLN A 356 3.80 -19.19 -6.16
C GLN A 356 4.24 -17.74 -5.94
N LEU A 357 5.55 -17.53 -5.94
CA LEU A 357 6.20 -16.22 -5.99
C LEU A 357 6.31 -15.81 -7.46
N ILE A 358 5.72 -14.68 -7.82
CA ILE A 358 5.80 -14.09 -9.16
C ILE A 358 6.82 -12.96 -9.11
N VAL A 359 7.85 -13.02 -9.96
CA VAL A 359 8.83 -11.93 -10.14
C VAL A 359 8.44 -11.11 -11.36
N ILE A 360 8.46 -9.79 -11.23
CA ILE A 360 8.10 -8.87 -12.33
C ILE A 360 9.21 -7.86 -12.56
N GLY A 361 9.67 -7.79 -13.81
CA GLY A 361 10.68 -6.86 -14.30
C GLY A 361 12.03 -6.98 -13.59
N GLY A 362 12.72 -5.85 -13.54
CA GLY A 362 14.07 -5.70 -13.00
C GLY A 362 15.05 -5.17 -14.05
N TYR A 363 16.05 -4.43 -13.58
CA TYR A 363 17.22 -4.07 -14.36
C TYR A 363 18.22 -5.23 -14.32
N THR A 364 18.57 -5.76 -15.49
CA THR A 364 19.35 -6.99 -15.71
C THR A 364 20.81 -6.74 -16.11
N GLY A 365 21.32 -5.52 -15.87
CA GLY A 365 22.65 -5.12 -16.31
C GLY A 365 22.72 -4.69 -17.79
N PRO A 366 23.92 -4.41 -18.31
CA PRO A 366 24.11 -3.97 -19.70
C PRO A 366 24.03 -5.11 -20.72
N ASP A 367 24.29 -6.36 -20.31
CA ASP A 367 24.45 -7.51 -21.21
C ASP A 367 23.11 -7.97 -21.81
N LEU A 368 22.00 -7.78 -21.09
CA LEU A 368 20.65 -8.10 -21.55
C LEU A 368 19.88 -6.82 -21.89
N SER A 369 19.90 -6.46 -23.17
CA SER A 369 19.31 -5.19 -23.64
C SER A 369 17.78 -5.11 -23.54
N CYS A 370 17.08 -6.25 -23.57
CA CYS A 370 15.65 -6.42 -23.33
C CYS A 370 15.38 -7.68 -22.51
N ASP A 371 14.50 -7.58 -21.52
CA ASP A 371 13.93 -8.70 -20.75
C ASP A 371 12.41 -8.68 -20.92
N ALA A 372 11.95 -9.21 -22.05
CA ALA A 372 10.55 -9.24 -22.46
C ALA A 372 10.03 -10.70 -22.47
N PRO A 373 8.88 -10.99 -21.83
CA PRO A 373 7.99 -10.06 -21.13
C PRO A 373 8.49 -9.66 -19.73
N GLY A 374 9.53 -10.30 -19.20
CA GLY A 374 10.11 -9.98 -17.89
C GLY A 374 9.27 -10.45 -16.71
N PHE A 375 8.59 -11.60 -16.82
CA PHE A 375 7.83 -12.23 -15.73
C PHE A 375 8.45 -13.59 -15.44
N TYR A 376 8.46 -14.03 -14.18
CA TYR A 376 8.95 -15.35 -13.80
C TYR A 376 8.14 -15.91 -12.63
N VAL A 377 8.09 -17.24 -12.50
CA VAL A 377 7.35 -17.92 -11.42
C VAL A 377 8.27 -18.87 -10.68
N PHE A 378 8.29 -18.77 -9.36
CA PHE A 378 8.97 -19.68 -8.45
C PHE A 378 7.96 -20.31 -7.50
N ASP A 379 7.93 -21.64 -7.42
CA ASP A 379 7.13 -22.34 -6.42
C ASP A 379 7.92 -22.50 -5.13
N ALA A 380 7.52 -21.74 -4.12
CA ALA A 380 8.12 -21.68 -2.79
C ALA A 380 8.09 -23.03 -2.06
N SER A 381 7.19 -23.95 -2.43
CA SER A 381 7.05 -25.24 -1.75
C SER A 381 7.90 -26.36 -2.37
N SER A 382 8.08 -26.38 -3.68
CA SER A 382 9.05 -27.29 -4.32
C SER A 382 10.46 -26.71 -4.47
N LEU A 383 10.63 -25.41 -4.20
CA LEU A 383 11.85 -24.64 -4.44
C LEU A 383 12.31 -24.71 -5.91
N LYS A 384 11.35 -24.60 -6.83
CA LYS A 384 11.58 -24.68 -8.28
C LYS A 384 11.03 -23.49 -9.05
N TRP A 385 11.87 -22.92 -9.91
CA TRP A 385 11.41 -22.08 -11.02
C TRP A 385 10.49 -22.87 -11.95
N LYS A 386 9.42 -22.23 -12.42
CA LYS A 386 8.38 -22.80 -13.27
C LYS A 386 8.27 -21.97 -14.55
N THR A 387 7.88 -22.63 -15.63
CA THR A 387 7.54 -21.98 -16.92
C THR A 387 6.10 -21.50 -16.96
N THR A 388 5.30 -21.80 -15.93
CA THR A 388 3.86 -21.51 -15.87
C THR A 388 3.44 -21.04 -14.47
N TYR A 389 2.37 -20.23 -14.45
CA TYR A 389 1.57 -19.94 -13.27
C TYR A 389 0.31 -20.82 -13.30
N SER A 390 -0.08 -21.43 -12.18
CA SER A 390 -1.41 -22.05 -12.03
C SER A 390 -2.26 -21.34 -10.97
N SER A 391 -3.48 -20.95 -11.32
CA SER A 391 -4.42 -20.33 -10.37
C SER A 391 -4.88 -21.33 -9.31
N SER A 392 -4.86 -22.64 -9.63
CA SER A 392 -5.13 -23.73 -8.69
C SER A 392 -4.18 -23.74 -7.48
N MET A 393 -2.94 -23.28 -7.66
CA MET A 393 -1.95 -23.13 -6.60
C MET A 393 -1.95 -21.72 -5.97
N GLY A 394 -2.70 -20.77 -6.54
CA GLY A 394 -2.73 -19.37 -6.12
C GLY A 394 -3.50 -19.05 -4.84
N GLY A 395 -4.21 -20.03 -4.25
CA GLY A 395 -4.93 -19.85 -2.98
C GLY A 395 -6.21 -19.00 -3.06
N PHE A 396 -6.62 -18.56 -4.26
CA PHE A 396 -7.96 -18.01 -4.47
C PHE A 396 -9.04 -19.10 -4.28
N PRO A 397 -10.25 -18.74 -3.84
CA PRO A 397 -11.32 -19.69 -3.58
C PRO A 397 -11.94 -20.15 -4.90
N LEU A 398 -11.24 -21.08 -5.57
CA LEU A 398 -11.71 -21.78 -6.76
C LEU A 398 -12.68 -22.91 -6.42
N ASP A 399 -12.83 -23.25 -5.13
CA ASP A 399 -13.81 -24.22 -4.63
C ASP A 399 -14.35 -23.82 -3.24
N ASN A 400 -15.69 -23.73 -3.15
CA ASN A 400 -16.49 -23.83 -1.91
C ASN A 400 -15.98 -23.05 -0.67
N GLY A 401 -15.50 -21.82 -0.85
CA GLY A 401 -15.28 -20.86 0.24
C GLY A 401 -14.17 -21.19 1.23
N LYS A 402 -13.31 -22.18 0.95
CA LYS A 402 -12.12 -22.47 1.76
C LYS A 402 -10.88 -22.03 0.99
N ASN A 403 -10.26 -20.94 1.43
CA ASN A 403 -8.89 -20.58 1.03
C ASN A 403 -7.96 -21.70 1.51
N LYS A 404 -7.70 -22.67 0.64
CA LYS A 404 -6.75 -23.73 0.93
C LYS A 404 -5.37 -23.09 0.87
N ASN A 405 -4.70 -22.96 2.01
CA ASN A 405 -3.28 -22.60 1.99
C ASN A 405 -2.55 -23.69 1.19
N THR A 406 -2.09 -23.33 -0.01
CA THR A 406 -1.40 -24.22 -0.95
C THR A 406 0.08 -24.32 -0.62
N TYR A 407 0.64 -23.32 0.07
CA TYR A 407 2.01 -23.37 0.56
C TYR A 407 2.20 -24.52 1.54
N ARG A 408 3.28 -25.25 1.33
CA ARG A 408 3.88 -26.24 2.22
C ARG A 408 5.29 -25.81 2.54
N VAL A 409 5.72 -26.07 3.78
CA VAL A 409 7.09 -25.81 4.21
C VAL A 409 8.02 -26.71 3.39
N PRO A 410 9.00 -26.16 2.64
CA PRO A 410 9.88 -26.96 1.81
C PRO A 410 10.87 -27.74 2.68
N GLN A 411 11.35 -28.89 2.19
CA GLN A 411 12.22 -29.78 2.97
C GLN A 411 13.47 -29.06 3.51
N ALA A 412 14.09 -28.17 2.72
CA ALA A 412 15.26 -27.39 3.15
C ALA A 412 15.00 -26.50 4.38
N VAL A 413 13.76 -26.07 4.62
CA VAL A 413 13.36 -25.38 5.86
C VAL A 413 13.11 -26.39 6.98
N VAL A 414 12.40 -27.50 6.71
CA VAL A 414 12.16 -28.59 7.68
C VAL A 414 13.48 -29.13 8.25
N ASP A 415 14.50 -29.31 7.40
CA ASP A 415 15.86 -29.72 7.79
C ASP A 415 16.57 -28.73 8.74
N VAL A 416 16.07 -27.49 8.83
CA VAL A 416 16.61 -26.40 9.65
C VAL A 416 15.80 -26.13 10.92
N VAL A 417 14.46 -26.29 10.88
CA VAL A 417 13.56 -25.95 12.01
C VAL A 417 12.80 -27.13 12.60
N GLY A 418 12.91 -28.34 12.03
CA GLY A 418 12.11 -29.51 12.41
C GLY A 418 10.70 -29.50 11.81
N GLY A 419 9.84 -30.39 12.30
CA GLY A 419 8.45 -30.48 11.83
C GLY A 419 8.28 -31.20 10.49
N ASN A 420 7.33 -30.74 9.67
CA ASN A 420 6.95 -31.35 8.40
C ASN A 420 6.35 -30.30 7.42
N PRO A 421 6.01 -30.66 6.17
CA PRO A 421 5.49 -29.71 5.19
C PRO A 421 4.18 -28.99 5.58
N GLY A 422 3.43 -29.51 6.55
CA GLY A 422 2.25 -28.88 7.14
C GLY A 422 2.54 -27.90 8.29
N GLY A 423 3.77 -27.85 8.80
CA GLY A 423 4.14 -27.08 9.99
C GLY A 423 4.78 -27.94 11.09
N GLY A 424 4.61 -27.54 12.35
CA GLY A 424 5.18 -28.18 13.52
C GLY A 424 6.66 -27.87 13.74
N ALA A 425 7.13 -26.66 13.44
CA ALA A 425 8.51 -26.26 13.68
C ALA A 425 8.90 -26.44 15.15
N GLU A 426 9.99 -27.17 15.40
CA GLU A 426 10.53 -27.51 16.72
C GLU A 426 11.47 -26.42 17.24
N VAL A 427 12.14 -25.69 16.34
CA VAL A 427 12.93 -24.51 16.68
C VAL A 427 11.99 -23.33 16.91
N THR A 428 11.74 -23.01 18.17
CA THR A 428 10.82 -21.92 18.59
C THR A 428 11.51 -20.58 18.83
N LYS A 429 12.86 -20.50 18.85
CA LYS A 429 13.63 -19.27 19.10
C LYS A 429 14.95 -19.23 18.31
N PRO A 430 15.55 -18.05 18.06
CA PRO A 430 16.86 -17.91 17.44
C PRO A 430 17.98 -18.53 18.28
N LEU A 431 19.02 -19.05 17.62
CA LEU A 431 20.23 -19.55 18.29
C LEU A 431 21.00 -18.42 19.02
N ARG A 432 21.02 -17.22 18.42
CA ARG A 432 21.67 -16.03 18.97
C ARG A 432 20.64 -14.96 19.21
N VAL A 433 20.70 -14.32 20.37
CA VAL A 433 19.82 -13.20 20.73
C VAL A 433 20.67 -11.96 20.96
N ALA A 434 20.30 -10.83 20.34
CA ALA A 434 20.94 -9.54 20.60
C ALA A 434 20.16 -8.66 21.61
N ASP A 435 18.83 -8.84 21.74
CA ASP A 435 18.02 -8.19 22.78
C ASP A 435 17.10 -9.21 23.48
N PRO A 436 17.22 -9.47 24.79
CA PRO A 436 16.30 -10.35 25.52
C PRO A 436 14.84 -9.87 25.50
N ASN A 437 14.60 -8.59 25.22
CA ASN A 437 13.25 -8.03 25.11
C ASN A 437 12.66 -8.11 23.68
N SER A 438 13.38 -8.71 22.72
CA SER A 438 12.90 -8.82 21.33
C SER A 438 11.57 -9.59 21.25
N PRO A 439 10.59 -9.15 20.42
CA PRO A 439 9.31 -9.86 20.20
C PRO A 439 9.51 -11.31 19.74
N ILE A 440 10.68 -11.64 19.20
CA ILE A 440 11.06 -12.98 18.75
C ILE A 440 11.26 -13.97 19.93
N ILE A 441 11.46 -13.47 21.15
CA ILE A 441 11.70 -14.28 22.36
C ILE A 441 10.51 -14.21 23.31
N THR A 442 9.92 -13.02 23.43
CA THR A 442 8.90 -12.69 24.40
C THR A 442 7.50 -13.08 23.94
N ALA A 443 7.31 -13.31 22.64
CA ALA A 443 6.08 -13.83 22.07
C ALA A 443 6.29 -15.19 21.37
N ASP A 444 5.19 -15.93 21.26
CA ASP A 444 5.07 -17.22 20.58
C ASP A 444 4.33 -17.09 19.23
N SER A 445 4.37 -18.12 18.38
CA SER A 445 3.58 -18.17 17.14
C SER A 445 2.07 -18.04 17.40
N ASN A 446 1.60 -18.54 18.55
CA ASN A 446 0.19 -18.49 18.95
C ASN A 446 -0.27 -17.12 19.47
N ASP A 447 0.65 -16.16 19.72
CA ASP A 447 0.29 -14.84 20.27
C ASP A 447 -0.31 -13.89 19.24
N TYR A 448 -0.20 -14.18 17.93
CA TYR A 448 -0.74 -13.32 16.88
C TYR A 448 -2.27 -13.43 16.80
N LYS A 449 -2.97 -12.41 17.31
CA LYS A 449 -4.43 -12.44 17.54
C LYS A 449 -5.28 -12.04 16.35
N TYR A 450 -4.66 -11.55 15.28
CA TYR A 450 -5.35 -11.11 14.07
C TYR A 450 -5.44 -12.26 13.08
N THR A 451 -6.60 -12.91 12.97
CA THR A 451 -6.84 -13.85 11.88
C THR A 451 -6.59 -13.17 10.53
N THR A 452 -5.73 -13.79 9.71
CA THR A 452 -5.60 -13.44 8.29
C THR A 452 -6.97 -13.51 7.64
N TYR A 453 -7.40 -12.41 7.02
CA TYR A 453 -8.78 -12.27 6.56
C TYR A 453 -9.19 -13.37 5.57
N VAL A 454 -10.30 -14.02 5.88
CA VAL A 454 -11.05 -14.82 4.91
C VAL A 454 -11.56 -13.87 3.84
N LEU A 455 -11.40 -14.25 2.56
CA LEU A 455 -11.86 -13.42 1.45
C LEU A 455 -13.37 -13.19 1.53
N GLY A 456 -13.77 -11.92 1.40
CA GLY A 456 -15.17 -11.53 1.30
C GLY A 456 -15.83 -12.11 0.03
N PRO A 457 -17.18 -12.06 -0.04
CA PRO A 457 -17.94 -12.64 -1.14
C PRO A 457 -17.52 -12.06 -2.49
N THR A 458 -16.78 -12.84 -3.26
CA THR A 458 -16.39 -12.49 -4.63
C THR A 458 -17.49 -12.95 -5.58
N ILE A 459 -17.98 -12.05 -6.44
CA ILE A 459 -18.86 -12.42 -7.54
C ILE A 459 -17.97 -12.95 -8.66
N ALA A 460 -17.96 -14.26 -8.87
CA ALA A 460 -17.32 -14.82 -10.06
C ALA A 460 -18.29 -14.65 -11.24
N VAL A 461 -17.81 -13.96 -12.28
CA VAL A 461 -18.50 -13.84 -13.56
C VAL A 461 -17.66 -14.60 -14.58
N SER A 462 -18.15 -15.75 -15.03
CA SER A 462 -17.53 -16.49 -16.13
C SER A 462 -18.32 -16.27 -17.41
N THR A 463 -17.61 -15.94 -18.49
CA THR A 463 -18.18 -15.84 -19.83
C THR A 463 -17.68 -17.02 -20.65
N ALA A 464 -18.56 -17.91 -21.08
CA ALA A 464 -18.17 -19.01 -21.95
C ALA A 464 -18.00 -18.54 -23.41
N PRO A 465 -17.31 -19.30 -24.28
CA PRO A 465 -17.08 -18.91 -25.68
C PRO A 465 -18.34 -18.72 -26.53
N ASP A 466 -19.49 -19.23 -26.08
CA ASP A 466 -20.81 -19.05 -26.69
C ASP A 466 -21.54 -17.76 -26.25
N GLY A 467 -20.92 -16.96 -25.37
CA GLY A 467 -21.49 -15.74 -24.82
C GLY A 467 -22.37 -15.93 -23.58
N THR A 468 -22.51 -17.15 -23.05
CA THR A 468 -23.24 -17.37 -21.79
C THR A 468 -22.48 -16.78 -20.60
N VAL A 469 -23.18 -15.97 -19.80
CA VAL A 469 -22.66 -15.33 -18.58
C VAL A 469 -23.15 -16.12 -17.37
N THR A 470 -22.24 -16.73 -16.62
CA THR A 470 -22.56 -17.41 -15.36
C THR A 470 -22.12 -16.54 -14.19
N THR A 471 -23.07 -16.13 -13.36
CA THR A 471 -22.81 -15.30 -12.17
C THR A 471 -23.00 -16.14 -10.91
N SER A 472 -21.92 -16.43 -10.18
CA SER A 472 -21.98 -17.15 -8.90
C SER A 472 -21.60 -16.26 -7.72
N THR A 473 -22.52 -16.15 -6.76
CA THR A 473 -22.33 -15.39 -5.52
C THR A 473 -21.88 -16.33 -4.41
N ILE A 474 -20.60 -16.26 -4.02
CA ILE A 474 -20.04 -17.08 -2.94
C ILE A 474 -20.29 -16.39 -1.60
N ILE A 475 -21.20 -16.91 -0.77
CA ILE A 475 -21.44 -16.42 0.60
C ILE A 475 -20.65 -17.29 1.58
N PRO A 476 -19.77 -16.74 2.45
CA PRO A 476 -19.09 -17.53 3.47
C PRO A 476 -20.08 -18.04 4.53
N SER A 477 -20.11 -19.35 4.76
CA SER A 477 -20.77 -19.96 5.92
C SER A 477 -19.84 -19.89 7.13
N ALA A 478 -20.25 -19.18 8.18
CA ALA A 478 -19.48 -19.09 9.42
C ALA A 478 -19.84 -20.23 10.37
N ASP A 479 -18.99 -21.26 10.44
CA ASP A 479 -19.10 -22.31 11.47
C ASP A 479 -18.58 -21.79 12.82
N GLY A 480 -19.52 -21.26 13.60
CA GLY A 480 -19.38 -20.84 14.99
C GLY A 480 -20.75 -20.42 15.52
N PRO A 481 -21.00 -20.43 16.84
CA PRO A 481 -22.30 -20.04 17.39
C PRO A 481 -22.49 -18.52 17.28
N GLY A 482 -22.86 -18.06 16.08
CA GLY A 482 -23.18 -16.67 15.81
C GLY A 482 -24.39 -16.21 16.63
N PRO A 483 -24.48 -14.90 16.95
CA PRO A 483 -25.61 -14.38 17.71
C PRO A 483 -26.91 -14.64 16.95
N ASN A 484 -27.93 -15.16 17.64
CA ASN A 484 -29.19 -15.63 17.05
C ASN A 484 -29.85 -14.56 16.15
N ILE A 485 -29.59 -14.62 14.84
CA ILE A 485 -30.01 -13.60 13.87
C ILE A 485 -31.54 -13.47 13.87
N GLY A 486 -32.27 -14.58 14.02
CA GLY A 486 -33.73 -14.57 14.18
C GLY A 486 -34.23 -13.79 15.40
N ALA A 487 -33.49 -13.77 16.51
CA ALA A 487 -33.84 -12.99 17.70
C ALA A 487 -33.55 -11.49 17.49
N ILE A 488 -32.43 -11.15 16.84
CA ILE A 488 -32.08 -9.76 16.51
C ILE A 488 -33.10 -9.18 15.52
N VAL A 489 -33.39 -9.89 14.42
CA VAL A 489 -34.37 -9.48 13.42
C VAL A 489 -35.77 -9.40 14.04
N GLY A 490 -36.17 -10.38 14.86
CA GLY A 490 -37.44 -10.35 15.58
C GLY A 490 -37.58 -9.14 16.51
N GLY A 491 -36.53 -8.79 17.24
CA GLY A 491 -36.49 -7.60 18.11
C GLY A 491 -36.60 -6.28 17.34
N VAL A 492 -35.85 -6.13 16.24
CA VAL A 492 -35.89 -4.92 15.40
C VAL A 492 -37.26 -4.76 14.73
N VAL A 493 -37.79 -5.82 14.13
CA VAL A 493 -39.12 -5.79 13.47
C VAL A 493 -40.22 -5.49 14.51
N GLY A 494 -40.19 -6.15 15.67
CA GLY A 494 -41.12 -5.88 16.77
C GLY A 494 -41.05 -4.44 17.28
N GLY A 495 -39.83 -3.90 17.44
CA GLY A 495 -39.61 -2.50 17.85
C GLY A 495 -40.16 -1.49 16.83
N ILE A 496 -39.95 -1.73 15.53
CA ILE A 496 -40.50 -0.87 14.47
C ILE A 496 -42.04 -0.91 14.49
N PHE A 497 -42.66 -2.09 14.56
CA PHE A 497 -44.12 -2.20 14.65
C PHE A 497 -44.68 -1.54 15.92
N PHE A 498 -43.98 -1.61 17.05
CA PHE A 498 -44.37 -0.93 18.28
C PHE A 498 -44.32 0.60 18.16
N ILE A 499 -43.23 1.15 17.60
CA ILE A 499 -43.10 2.60 17.35
C ILE A 499 -44.17 3.09 16.37
N VAL A 500 -44.40 2.36 15.27
CA VAL A 500 -45.48 2.66 14.31
C VAL A 500 -46.85 2.62 15.00
N GLY A 501 -47.10 1.63 15.87
CA GLY A 501 -48.31 1.53 16.69
C GLY A 501 -48.50 2.74 17.62
N LEU A 502 -47.43 3.22 18.28
CA LEU A 502 -47.47 4.42 19.11
C LEU A 502 -47.75 5.69 18.29
N VAL A 503 -47.19 5.81 17.07
CA VAL A 503 -47.48 6.93 16.17
C VAL A 503 -48.96 6.92 15.74
N PHE A 504 -49.52 5.76 15.36
CA PHE A 504 -50.94 5.64 15.04
C PHE A 504 -51.85 5.91 16.24
N ALA A 505 -51.50 5.43 17.43
CA ALA A 505 -52.23 5.73 18.66
C ALA A 505 -52.20 7.23 19.00
N GLY A 506 -51.04 7.88 18.87
CA GLY A 506 -50.89 9.33 19.04
C GLY A 506 -51.72 10.12 18.03
N ALA A 507 -51.67 9.74 16.75
CA ALA A 507 -52.49 10.33 15.69
C ALA A 507 -54.01 10.16 15.97
N TRP A 508 -54.43 9.01 16.47
CA TRP A 508 -55.84 8.77 16.85
C TRP A 508 -56.28 9.62 18.05
N VAL A 509 -55.43 9.77 19.07
CA VAL A 509 -55.71 10.65 20.22
C VAL A 509 -55.81 12.12 19.76
N LEU A 510 -54.91 12.57 18.90
CA LEU A 510 -54.97 13.92 18.32
C LEU A 510 -56.22 14.12 17.45
N TYR A 511 -56.58 13.13 16.63
CA TYR A 511 -57.81 13.14 15.83
C TYR A 511 -59.07 13.22 16.70
N LYS A 512 -59.17 12.45 17.79
CA LYS A 512 -60.28 12.56 18.75
C LYS A 512 -60.31 13.91 19.48
N ARG A 513 -59.14 14.47 19.85
CA ARG A 513 -59.06 15.83 20.42
C ARG A 513 -59.55 16.87 19.39
N LYS A 514 -59.12 16.77 18.14
CA LYS A 514 -59.55 17.68 17.06
C LYS A 514 -61.04 17.57 16.76
N ILE A 515 -61.63 16.37 16.75
CA ILE A 515 -63.09 16.20 16.65
C ILE A 515 -63.82 16.83 17.85
N LYS A 516 -63.28 16.71 19.08
CA LYS A 516 -63.88 17.36 20.25
C LYS A 516 -63.79 18.89 20.16
N GLU A 517 -62.68 19.43 19.69
CA GLU A 517 -62.51 20.86 19.39
C GLU A 517 -63.47 21.34 18.30
N LEU A 518 -63.60 20.62 17.19
CA LEU A 518 -64.50 20.99 16.08
C LEU A 518 -65.97 20.92 16.50
N ARG A 519 -66.37 19.94 17.32
CA ARG A 519 -67.71 19.86 17.93
C ARG A 519 -67.94 21.00 18.94
N ALA A 520 -66.93 21.37 19.73
CA ALA A 520 -67.01 22.51 20.65
C ALA A 520 -67.02 23.87 19.92
N ALA A 521 -66.35 23.97 18.77
CA ALA A 521 -66.38 25.16 17.91
C ALA A 521 -67.74 25.30 17.20
N ALA A 522 -68.30 24.21 16.67
CA ALA A 522 -69.66 24.19 16.13
C ALA A 522 -70.71 24.60 17.18
N ALA A 523 -70.55 24.17 18.43
CA ALA A 523 -71.39 24.60 19.55
C ALA A 523 -71.19 26.06 20.01
N ARG A 524 -70.18 26.77 19.50
CA ARG A 524 -69.86 28.17 19.84
C ARG A 524 -70.19 29.18 18.73
N VAL A 525 -70.76 28.74 17.61
CA VAL A 525 -71.29 29.64 16.55
C VAL A 525 -72.73 30.08 16.86
N GLY A 526 -73.36 29.53 17.91
CA GLY A 526 -74.64 30.00 18.44
C GLY A 526 -74.50 31.20 19.38
N THR A 527 -74.88 32.39 18.89
CA THR A 527 -75.18 33.65 19.62
C THR A 527 -74.02 34.46 20.27
N PRO A 528 -74.15 35.81 20.38
CA PRO A 528 -73.01 36.75 20.57
C PRO A 528 -73.03 37.53 21.91
N ALA A 529 -72.20 38.60 22.01
CA ALA A 529 -72.03 39.62 23.08
C ALA A 529 -71.12 39.21 24.28
N TYR A 530 -70.35 40.09 24.97
CA TYR A 530 -70.01 41.52 24.80
C TYR A 530 -68.88 41.95 25.79
N SER A 531 -67.89 42.76 25.35
CA SER A 531 -67.03 43.68 26.18
C SER A 531 -66.09 43.05 27.26
N THR A 532 -65.00 43.64 27.79
CA THR A 532 -64.35 44.99 27.72
C THR A 532 -62.82 44.89 28.01
N LYS A 533 -62.02 45.92 27.65
CA LYS A 533 -60.77 46.53 28.26
C LYS A 533 -59.99 45.80 29.39
N GLU A 534 -58.67 45.98 29.62
CA GLU A 534 -57.64 47.03 29.34
C GLU A 534 -56.22 46.38 29.38
N ARG A 535 -55.22 46.73 28.54
CA ARG A 535 -54.21 47.82 28.56
C ARG A 535 -53.15 47.79 29.71
N GLY A 536 -51.85 47.67 29.35
CA GLY A 536 -50.67 47.83 30.22
C GLY A 536 -49.35 47.76 29.39
N SER A 537 -48.26 48.45 29.79
CA SER A 537 -47.11 48.79 28.91
C SER A 537 -45.76 49.00 29.64
N MET A 538 -44.63 48.88 28.91
CA MET A 538 -43.22 49.28 29.22
C MET A 538 -42.50 48.55 30.39
N GLY A 539 -41.16 48.44 30.43
CA GLY A 539 -40.09 48.83 29.47
C GLY A 539 -38.65 48.40 29.91
N THR A 540 -37.73 48.34 28.93
CA THR A 540 -36.30 48.81 28.89
C THR A 540 -35.33 48.76 30.10
N GLU A 541 -34.08 48.24 29.92
CA GLU A 541 -32.74 48.93 30.08
C GLU A 541 -31.45 48.02 30.13
N LEU A 542 -30.24 48.62 30.02
CA LEU A 542 -28.83 48.11 29.97
C LEU A 542 -27.83 49.25 30.42
N PRO A 543 -26.44 49.25 30.35
CA PRO A 543 -25.39 48.25 30.00
C PRO A 543 -24.06 48.26 30.88
N GLY A 544 -23.01 47.50 30.49
CA GLY A 544 -21.55 47.72 30.81
C GLY A 544 -20.90 46.88 31.96
N GLY A 545 -19.58 46.60 32.06
CA GLY A 545 -18.37 46.76 31.18
C GLY A 545 -17.01 46.37 31.86
N PHE A 546 -15.91 46.18 31.07
CA PHE A 546 -14.45 46.01 31.45
C PHE A 546 -13.98 44.74 32.26
N THR A 547 -12.69 44.33 32.51
CA THR A 547 -11.28 44.82 32.25
C THR A 547 -10.16 43.70 32.35
N ARG A 548 -8.91 43.97 31.88
CA ARG A 548 -7.54 43.62 32.44
C ARG A 548 -6.61 42.49 31.84
N GLU A 549 -5.29 42.76 31.89
CA GLU A 549 -4.09 42.02 31.36
C GLU A 549 -3.28 41.17 32.39
N SER A 550 -2.31 40.33 31.92
CA SER A 550 -0.93 40.22 32.46
C SER A 550 0.09 39.41 31.60
N ASN A 551 1.40 39.63 31.82
CA ASN A 551 2.59 39.17 31.04
C ASN A 551 3.24 37.81 31.46
N GLY A 552 4.17 37.29 30.64
CA GLY A 552 5.22 36.32 31.02
C GLY A 552 6.36 36.21 29.98
N SER A 553 7.62 36.00 30.39
CA SER A 553 8.85 36.04 29.55
C SER A 553 9.73 34.78 29.65
N SER A 554 10.69 34.60 28.72
CA SER A 554 11.87 33.72 28.90
C SER A 554 13.07 34.15 28.05
N THR A 555 14.28 33.74 28.44
CA THR A 555 15.60 34.25 27.99
C THR A 555 16.47 33.20 27.29
N ASP A 556 17.47 33.66 26.53
CA ASP A 556 18.48 32.85 25.82
C ASP A 556 19.40 32.00 26.71
N LEU A 557 19.94 30.94 26.12
CA LEU A 557 21.27 30.38 26.41
C LEU A 557 21.92 29.88 25.09
N ASN A 558 23.24 29.97 25.00
CA ASN A 558 24.04 29.62 23.83
C ASN A 558 25.37 28.95 24.27
N GLU A 559 26.19 28.51 23.31
CA GLU A 559 27.48 27.78 23.46
C GLU A 559 27.40 26.27 23.77
N LEU A 560 28.26 25.39 23.22
CA LEU A 560 29.07 25.39 21.98
C LEU A 560 29.60 23.95 21.75
N HIS A 561 29.78 23.48 20.51
CA HIS A 561 30.97 22.70 20.09
C HIS A 561 30.92 22.24 18.61
N GLY A 562 31.84 22.78 17.79
CA GLY A 562 32.53 22.02 16.72
C GLY A 562 31.83 21.78 15.37
N GLU A 563 31.75 22.80 14.51
CA GLU A 563 31.47 22.59 13.07
C GLU A 563 32.76 22.41 12.23
N PRO A 564 32.74 21.60 11.15
CA PRO A 564 33.82 21.53 10.16
C PRO A 564 33.83 22.75 9.23
N THR A 565 35.02 23.16 8.78
CA THR A 565 35.21 24.43 8.06
C THR A 565 34.61 24.45 6.65
N PHE A 566 34.11 25.62 6.25
CA PHE A 566 33.54 25.98 4.94
C PHE A 566 34.28 25.41 3.71
N TRP A 567 35.62 25.36 3.75
CA TRP A 567 36.46 24.86 2.65
C TRP A 567 36.50 23.32 2.53
N GLY A 568 36.18 22.58 3.59
CA GLY A 568 36.09 21.11 3.55
C GLY A 568 34.86 20.58 2.79
N VAL A 569 33.81 21.40 2.68
CA VAL A 569 32.54 21.05 2.01
C VAL A 569 32.64 21.22 0.48
N LEU A 570 33.50 22.14 0.02
CA LEU A 570 33.56 22.58 -1.39
C LEU A 570 34.34 21.63 -2.32
N LEU A 571 35.18 20.74 -1.80
CA LEU A 571 36.11 19.91 -2.57
C LEU A 571 35.76 18.41 -2.60
N SER A 572 34.55 18.03 -2.18
CA SER A 572 34.10 16.64 -2.18
C SER A 572 32.59 16.52 -2.45
N PRO A 573 32.16 16.51 -3.72
CA PRO A 573 30.78 16.16 -4.07
C PRO A 573 30.55 14.69 -3.72
N ARG A 574 30.03 14.43 -2.51
CA ARG A 574 29.69 13.08 -2.05
C ARG A 574 28.60 12.51 -2.96
N ARG A 575 28.91 11.36 -3.57
CA ARG A 575 28.25 10.88 -4.79
C ARG A 575 26.94 10.16 -4.48
N SER A 576 25.97 10.32 -5.39
CA SER A 576 24.72 9.57 -5.34
C SER A 576 24.99 8.10 -5.71
N LEU A 577 24.53 7.17 -4.86
CA LEU A 577 24.26 5.81 -5.31
C LEU A 577 23.06 5.89 -6.25
N ARG A 578 23.28 5.68 -7.55
CA ARG A 578 22.24 5.63 -8.59
C ARG A 578 22.53 4.46 -9.50
N VAL A 579 21.47 3.89 -10.08
CA VAL A 579 21.57 3.09 -11.30
C VAL A 579 21.82 4.06 -12.46
N VAL A 580 23.08 4.52 -12.57
CA VAL A 580 23.52 5.35 -13.69
C VAL A 580 23.68 4.43 -14.90
N ASN A 581 22.70 4.45 -15.81
CA ASN A 581 22.92 3.98 -17.18
C ASN A 581 23.96 4.92 -17.82
N SER A 582 25.18 4.42 -18.05
CA SER A 582 26.15 5.06 -18.96
C SER A 582 25.87 4.69 -20.40
#